data_AF-A0A1K1MT30-F1
#
_entry.id   AF-A0A1K1MT30-F1
#
_cell.length_a   1.000
_cell.length_b   1.000
_cell.length_c   1.000
_cell.angle_alpha   90.00
_cell.angle_beta   90.00
_cell.angle_gamma   90.00
#
_symmetry.space_group_name_H-M   'P 1'
#
loop_
_entity.id
_entity.type
_entity.pdbx_description
1 polymer ?
#
loop_
_entity_poly.entity_id
_entity_poly.type
_entity_poly.pdbx_seq_one_letter_code
_entity_poly.pdbx_strand_id
1 'polypeptide(L)'
;MTPLTRAEAQVLEAYTDSLRALVTALGWQIDPVRLHADLQSMAGIARKEGRGASAGLIDELARTVESRLLTTKVSVERTVIPFR
;
A
#
# COMPACT_ATOMS: atom_id res chain seq x y z
N MET A 1 -0.45 17.39 -21.50
CA MET A 1 0.28 16.83 -20.35
C MET A 1 1.76 17.11 -20.57
N THR A 2 2.39 17.88 -19.70
CA THR A 2 3.85 18.08 -19.72
C THR A 2 4.51 16.83 -19.15
N PRO A 3 5.50 16.23 -19.82
CA PRO A 3 6.20 15.07 -19.28
C PRO A 3 6.99 15.49 -18.03
N LEU A 4 7.00 14.62 -17.00
CA LEU A 4 7.84 14.80 -15.83
C LEU A 4 9.31 14.77 -16.25
N THR A 5 10.10 15.68 -15.68
CA THR A 5 11.55 15.57 -15.74
C THR A 5 12.02 14.33 -14.98
N ARG A 6 13.22 13.84 -15.32
CA ARG A 6 13.83 12.72 -14.60
C ARG A 6 13.94 12.96 -13.10
N ALA A 7 14.27 14.19 -12.69
CA ALA A 7 14.38 14.56 -11.29
C ALA A 7 13.02 14.52 -10.58
N GLU A 8 11.96 15.04 -11.20
CA GLU A 8 10.61 14.99 -10.64
C GLU A 8 10.08 13.56 -10.51
N ALA A 9 10.38 12.70 -11.49
CA ALA A 9 10.02 11.28 -11.43
C ALA A 9 10.71 10.57 -10.27
N GLN A 10 12.01 10.83 -10.04
CA GLN A 10 12.76 10.27 -8.91
C GLN A 10 12.22 10.75 -7.56
N VAL A 11 11.84 12.02 -7.45
CA VAL A 11 11.24 12.57 -6.23
C VAL A 11 9.88 11.90 -5.96
N LEU A 12 9.05 11.72 -6.98
CA LEU A 12 7.76 11.04 -6.84
C LEU A 12 7.93 9.57 -6.45
N GLU A 13 8.92 8.88 -7.00
CA GLU A 13 9.28 7.51 -6.64
C GLU A 13 9.71 7.42 -5.17
N ALA A 14 10.61 8.31 -4.72
CA ALA A 14 11.06 8.34 -3.32
C ALA A 14 9.91 8.60 -2.33
N TYR A 15 8.98 9.50 -2.68
CA TYR A 15 7.78 9.72 -1.86
C TYR A 15 6.88 8.48 -1.82
N THR A 16 6.68 7.83 -2.97
CA THR A 16 5.85 6.62 -3.05
C THR A 16 6.46 5.49 -2.23
N ASP A 17 7.77 5.28 -2.32
CA ASP A 17 8.48 4.25 -1.54
C ASP A 17 8.45 4.54 -0.04
N SER A 18 8.57 5.80 0.36
CA SER A 18 8.44 6.21 1.76
C SER A 18 7.03 5.90 2.28
N LEU A 19 5.98 6.20 1.51
CA LEU A 19 4.60 5.89 1.90
C LEU A 19 4.35 4.38 1.96
N ARG A 20 4.90 3.61 1.02
CA ARG A 20 4.86 2.14 1.03
C ARG A 20 5.51 1.56 2.29
N ALA A 21 6.65 2.10 2.71
CA ALA A 21 7.31 1.68 3.94
C ALA A 21 6.46 1.98 5.17
N LEU A 22 5.88 3.19 5.25
CA LEU A 22 5.01 3.59 6.36
C LEU A 22 3.74 2.75 6.44
N VAL A 23 3.04 2.52 5.33
CA VAL A 23 1.81 1.72 5.33
C VAL A 23 2.10 0.26 5.71
N THR A 24 3.26 -0.27 5.31
CA THR A 24 3.72 -1.60 5.72
C THR A 24 3.95 -1.65 7.24
N ALA A 25 4.69 -0.68 7.79
CA ALA A 25 4.98 -0.60 9.22
C ALA A 25 3.70 -0.44 10.06
N LEU A 26 2.76 0.38 9.59
CA LEU A 26 1.44 0.52 10.22
C LEU A 26 0.70 -0.81 10.20
N GLY A 27 0.60 -1.48 9.05
CA GLY A 27 -0.08 -2.75 8.92
C GLY A 27 0.52 -3.91 9.75
N TRP A 28 1.78 -3.80 10.18
CA TRP A 28 2.35 -4.71 11.20
C TRP A 28 1.85 -4.42 12.62
N GLN A 29 1.60 -3.16 12.93
CA GLN A 29 1.17 -2.71 14.27
C GLN A 29 -0.34 -2.83 14.47
N ILE A 30 -1.11 -2.77 13.38
CA ILE A 30 -2.56 -2.88 13.39
C ILE A 30 -3.03 -4.13 12.64
N ASP A 31 -4.33 -4.22 12.37
CA ASP A 31 -4.89 -5.27 11.51
C ASP A 31 -4.68 -4.92 10.03
N PRO A 32 -3.86 -5.67 9.28
CA PRO A 32 -3.60 -5.40 7.86
C PRO A 32 -4.83 -5.64 6.97
N VAL A 33 -5.77 -6.51 7.37
CA VAL A 33 -7.00 -6.76 6.60
C VAL A 33 -7.88 -5.52 6.66
N ARG A 34 -8.08 -4.98 7.86
CA ARG A 34 -8.82 -3.74 8.07
C ARG A 34 -8.14 -2.56 7.38
N LEU A 35 -6.82 -2.41 7.51
CA LEU A 35 -6.06 -1.36 6.84
C LEU A 35 -6.24 -1.41 5.31
N HIS A 36 -6.16 -2.60 4.72
CA HIS A 36 -6.40 -2.79 3.29
C HIS A 36 -7.81 -2.33 2.88
N ALA A 37 -8.84 -2.74 3.64
CA ALA A 37 -10.22 -2.35 3.36
C ALA A 37 -10.44 -0.83 3.49
N ASP A 38 -9.85 -0.20 4.51
CA ASP A 38 -9.93 1.25 4.72
C ASP A 38 -9.28 2.01 3.56
N LEU A 39 -8.11 1.56 3.08
CA LEU A 39 -7.44 2.16 1.91
C LEU A 39 -8.29 2.01 0.63
N GLN A 40 -8.90 0.85 0.39
CA GLN A 40 -9.81 0.65 -0.75
C GLN A 40 -11.02 1.60 -0.69
N SER A 41 -11.59 1.78 0.51
CA SER A 41 -12.69 2.73 0.73
C SER A 41 -12.26 4.18 0.44
N MET A 42 -11.09 4.59 0.94
CA MET A 42 -10.52 5.92 0.69
C MET A 42 -10.24 6.17 -0.79
N ALA A 43 -9.70 5.18 -1.51
CA ALA A 43 -9.51 5.28 -2.96
C ALA A 43 -10.86 5.46 -3.68
N GLY A 44 -11.90 4.73 -3.25
CA GLY A 44 -13.27 4.90 -3.74
C GLY A 44 -13.82 6.31 -3.54
N ILE A 45 -13.61 6.91 -2.38
CA ILE A 45 -13.99 8.30 -2.07
C ILE A 45 -13.23 9.26 -3.00
N ALA A 46 -11.90 9.12 -3.10
CA ALA A 46 -11.07 9.96 -3.96
C ALA A 46 -11.51 9.90 -5.44
N ARG A 47 -11.88 8.73 -5.96
CA ARG A 47 -12.43 8.61 -7.33
C ARG A 47 -13.74 9.37 -7.48
N LYS A 48 -14.66 9.24 -6.51
CA LYS A 48 -15.96 9.95 -6.53
C LYS A 48 -15.79 11.46 -6.49
N GLU A 49 -14.74 11.96 -5.83
CA GLU A 49 -14.38 13.37 -5.78
C GLU A 49 -13.62 13.87 -7.02
N GLY A 50 -13.38 13.02 -8.02
CA GLY A 50 -12.61 13.38 -9.23
C GLY A 50 -11.09 13.43 -9.02
N ARG A 51 -10.58 12.94 -7.89
CA ARG A 51 -9.14 12.94 -7.52
C ARG A 51 -8.45 11.67 -7.99
N GLY A 52 -8.40 11.46 -9.31
CA GLY A 52 -7.87 10.24 -9.92
C GLY A 52 -6.42 9.90 -9.53
N ALA A 53 -5.54 10.89 -9.49
CA ALA A 53 -4.13 10.68 -9.09
C ALA A 53 -4.01 10.22 -7.63
N SER A 54 -4.76 10.85 -6.72
CA SER A 54 -4.82 10.45 -5.32
C SER A 54 -5.40 9.06 -5.15
N ALA A 55 -6.47 8.74 -5.87
CA ALA A 55 -7.05 7.39 -5.86
C ALA A 55 -6.03 6.33 -6.30
N GLY A 56 -5.30 6.58 -7.38
CA GLY A 56 -4.26 5.67 -7.88
C GLY A 56 -3.13 5.45 -6.88
N LEU A 57 -2.68 6.51 -6.19
CA LEU A 57 -1.69 6.37 -5.11
C LEU A 57 -2.24 5.54 -3.94
N ILE A 58 -3.48 5.79 -3.50
CA ILE A 58 -4.09 5.06 -2.39
C ILE A 58 -4.29 3.58 -2.75
N ASP A 59 -4.71 3.28 -3.98
CA ASP A 59 -4.80 1.90 -4.50
C ASP A 59 -3.44 1.20 -4.46
N GLU A 60 -2.37 1.89 -4.81
CA GLU A 60 -1.01 1.35 -4.79
C GLU A 60 -0.54 1.05 -3.34
N LEU A 61 -0.95 1.88 -2.37
CA LEU A 61 -0.73 1.60 -0.95
C LEU A 61 -1.53 0.38 -0.48
N ALA A 62 -2.80 0.24 -0.91
CA ALA A 62 -3.61 -0.94 -0.62
C ALA A 62 -2.95 -2.20 -1.19
N ARG A 63 -2.50 -2.16 -2.45
CA ARG A 63 -1.75 -3.26 -3.08
C ARG A 63 -0.46 -3.60 -2.35
N THR A 64 0.21 -2.61 -1.76
CA THR A 64 1.40 -2.84 -0.94
C THR A 64 1.05 -3.62 0.33
N VAL A 65 -0.03 -3.26 1.02
CA VAL A 65 -0.53 -4.00 2.19
C VAL A 65 -0.91 -5.43 1.81
N GLU A 66 -1.66 -5.60 0.71
CA GLU A 66 -2.05 -6.92 0.21
C GLU A 66 -0.82 -7.80 -0.06
N SER A 67 0.12 -7.31 -0.89
CA SER A 67 1.29 -8.08 -1.35
C SER A 67 2.33 -8.37 -0.26
N ARG A 68 2.45 -7.53 0.77
CA ARG A 68 3.46 -7.69 1.82
C ARG A 68 2.91 -8.27 3.11
N LEU A 69 1.63 -8.09 3.40
CA LEU A 69 1.06 -8.40 4.72
C LEU A 69 -0.04 -9.44 4.65
N LEU A 70 -0.83 -9.49 3.57
CA LEU A 70 -1.94 -10.44 3.45
C LEU A 70 -1.50 -11.73 2.76
N THR A 71 -0.76 -11.63 1.65
CA THR A 71 -0.22 -12.82 0.96
C THR A 71 0.94 -13.47 1.72
N THR A 72 1.76 -12.66 2.41
CA THR A 72 2.89 -13.17 3.19
C THR A 72 2.43 -13.86 4.48
N LYS A 73 1.40 -13.36 5.18
CA LYS A 73 0.84 -14.05 6.35
C LYS A 73 0.23 -15.41 6.03
N VAL A 74 -0.39 -15.58 4.85
CA VAL A 74 -0.84 -16.91 4.37
C VAL A 74 0.32 -17.91 4.23
N SER A 75 1.55 -17.43 3.99
CA SER A 75 2.74 -18.29 3.96
C SER A 75 3.34 -18.55 5.35
N VAL A 76 3.21 -17.61 6.29
CA VAL A 76 3.76 -17.77 7.66
C VAL A 76 2.86 -18.67 8.53
N GLU A 77 1.53 -18.62 8.40
CA GLU A 77 0.64 -19.59 9.07
C GLU A 77 0.81 -21.02 8.53
N ARG A 78 1.32 -21.18 7.30
CA ARG A 78 1.75 -22.50 6.77
C ARG A 78 3.14 -22.93 7.21
N THR A 79 3.91 -22.03 7.82
CA THR A 79 5.20 -22.34 8.41
C THR A 79 5.04 -22.42 9.93
N VAL A 80 4.13 -23.29 10.38
CA VAL A 80 4.24 -23.89 11.70
C VAL A 80 5.56 -24.67 11.69
N ILE A 81 6.61 -24.06 12.23
CA ILE A 81 7.84 -24.79 12.55
C ILE A 81 7.49 -25.68 13.74
N PRO A 82 7.47 -27.02 13.59
CA PRO A 82 7.21 -27.90 14.71
C PRO A 82 8.48 -28.02 15.57
N PHE A 83 8.28 -27.83 16.88
CA PHE A 83 9.04 -28.34 18.02
C PHE A 83 10.58 -28.31 17.97
N ARG A 84 11.17 -27.62 18.95
CA ARG A 84 12.00 -28.23 20.01
C ARG A 84 12.06 -27.34 21.24
#